data_AF-A0A1I1A9M2-F1
#
_entry.id   AF-A0A1I1A9M2-F1
#
_cell.length_a   1.000
_cell.length_b   1.000
_cell.length_c   1.000
_cell.angle_alpha   90.00
_cell.angle_beta   90.00
_cell.angle_gamma   90.00
#
_symmetry.space_group_name_H-M   'P 1'
#
loop_
_entity.id
_entity.type
_entity.pdbx_description
1 polymer ?
#
loop_
_entity_poly.entity_id
_entity_poly.type
_entity_poly.pdbx_seq_one_letter_code
_entity_poly.pdbx_strand_id
1 'polypeptide(L)' 'MADADDVTQSAEKDPSDWTTGDEPMTGPQRSYLHTLAREAGEEVPDDITKAQASEMIDRLQSATGRGAS' A
#
# COMPACT_ATOMS: atom_id res chain seq x y z
N MET A 1 13.74 27.22 -39.59
CA MET A 1 13.83 27.48 -38.14
C MET A 1 13.02 26.37 -37.48
N ALA A 2 13.71 25.41 -36.89
CA ALA A 2 13.18 24.29 -36.12
C ALA A 2 12.74 24.83 -34.73
N ASP A 3 11.86 24.27 -33.92
CA ASP A 3 11.24 22.94 -33.83
C ASP A 3 9.85 23.10 -33.17
N ALA A 4 9.01 22.09 -33.39
CA ALA A 4 7.80 21.81 -32.62
C ALA A 4 8.16 21.21 -31.24
N ASP A 5 7.15 20.97 -30.40
CA ASP A 5 7.21 20.18 -29.16
C ASP A 5 7.84 20.86 -27.93
N ASP A 6 7.04 21.59 -27.14
CA ASP A 6 7.25 21.69 -25.68
C ASP A 6 6.00 22.18 -24.93
N VAL A 7 4.85 21.50 -25.06
CA VAL A 7 3.68 21.78 -24.19
C VAL A 7 2.99 20.51 -23.71
N THR A 8 3.72 19.40 -23.62
CA THR A 8 3.23 18.14 -23.06
C THR A 8 4.24 17.56 -22.09
N GLN A 9 4.47 18.27 -21.00
CA GLN A 9 4.90 17.63 -19.76
C GLN A 9 3.78 17.84 -18.74
N SER A 10 2.64 17.22 -19.03
CA SER A 10 1.75 16.78 -17.97
C SER A 10 2.62 16.07 -16.95
N ALA A 11 2.66 16.57 -15.72
CA ALA A 11 3.28 15.89 -14.60
C ALA A 11 2.44 14.65 -14.27
N GLU A 12 2.43 13.69 -15.19
CA GLU A 12 2.08 12.30 -14.96
C GLU A 12 3.23 11.75 -14.12
N LYS A 13 3.27 12.15 -12.84
CA LYS A 13 4.16 11.52 -11.89
C LYS A 13 3.85 10.04 -11.96
N ASP A 14 4.85 9.27 -12.36
CA ASP A 14 4.82 7.82 -12.31
C ASP A 14 4.26 7.45 -10.92
N PRO A 15 3.20 6.65 -10.80
CA PRO A 15 2.65 6.25 -9.51
C PRO A 15 3.70 5.52 -8.65
N SER A 16 4.75 5.00 -9.28
CA SER A 16 5.98 4.44 -8.70
C SER A 16 6.84 5.48 -7.96
N ASP A 17 6.67 6.77 -8.25
CA ASP A 17 7.39 7.91 -7.67
C ASP A 17 6.64 8.49 -6.44
N TRP A 18 5.45 7.95 -6.11
CA TRP A 18 4.78 8.23 -4.85
C TRP A 18 5.49 7.50 -3.70
N THR A 19 6.46 8.19 -3.10
CA THR A 19 7.29 7.79 -1.95
C THR A 19 6.51 7.49 -0.66
N THR A 20 5.17 7.57 -0.66
CA THR A 20 4.35 7.33 0.54
C THR A 20 4.21 5.84 0.88
N GLY A 21 4.64 4.95 -0.01
CA GLY A 21 4.66 3.51 0.24
C GLY A 21 5.74 3.06 1.24
N ASP A 22 6.90 3.72 1.25
CA ASP A 22 8.05 3.40 2.12
C ASP A 22 7.99 4.04 3.51
N GLU A 23 6.94 4.84 3.78
CA GLU A 23 6.69 5.36 5.12
C GLU A 23 6.43 4.20 6.10
N PRO A 24 6.76 4.36 7.40
CA PRO A 24 6.39 3.35 8.40
C PRO A 24 4.88 3.14 8.41
N MET A 25 4.46 1.91 8.69
CA MET A 25 3.05 1.56 8.84
C MET A 25 2.35 2.53 9.81
N THR A 26 1.17 2.99 9.41
CA THR A 26 0.38 3.90 10.25
C THR A 26 -0.25 3.14 11.44
N GLY A 27 -0.52 3.83 12.55
CA GLY A 27 -1.19 3.24 13.72
C GLY A 27 -2.52 2.52 13.41
N PRO A 28 -3.40 3.09 12.55
CA PRO A 28 -4.61 2.41 12.10
C PRO A 28 -4.33 1.13 11.31
N GLN A 29 -3.39 1.16 10.37
CA GLN A 29 -2.98 -0.04 9.62
C GLN A 29 -2.46 -1.12 10.57
N ARG A 30 -1.61 -0.76 11.54
CA ARG A 30 -1.09 -1.71 12.54
C ARG A 30 -2.20 -2.39 13.34
N SER A 31 -3.13 -1.60 13.86
CA SER A 31 -4.23 -2.11 14.68
C SER A 31 -5.13 -3.06 13.87
N TYR A 32 -5.38 -2.71 12.61
CA TYR A 32 -6.22 -3.51 11.73
C TYR A 32 -5.51 -4.79 11.26
N LEU A 33 -4.24 -4.69 10.87
CA LEU A 33 -3.39 -5.80 10.50
C LEU A 33 -3.29 -6.83 11.62
N HIS A 34 -3.05 -6.39 12.87
CA HIS A 34 -3.02 -7.28 14.05
C HIS A 34 -4.34 -8.02 14.29
N THR A 35 -5.47 -7.35 14.04
CA THR A 35 -6.80 -7.97 14.17
C THR A 35 -6.98 -9.08 13.15
N LEU A 36 -6.65 -8.80 11.87
CA LEU A 36 -6.73 -9.78 10.80
C LEU A 36 -5.75 -10.94 10.99
N ALA A 37 -4.54 -10.64 11.45
CA ALA A 37 -3.51 -11.63 11.76
C ALA A 37 -4.00 -12.62 12.82
N ARG A 38 -4.58 -12.10 13.91
CA ARG A 38 -5.18 -12.92 14.98
C ARG A 38 -6.32 -13.81 14.48
N GLU A 39 -7.15 -13.30 13.57
CA GLU A 39 -8.26 -14.06 12.99
C GLU A 39 -7.77 -15.14 12.01
N ALA A 40 -6.73 -14.84 11.24
CA ALA A 40 -6.06 -15.79 10.34
C ALA A 40 -5.16 -16.80 11.09
N GLY A 41 -4.81 -16.53 12.35
CA GLY A 41 -3.81 -17.30 13.09
C GLY A 41 -2.38 -17.10 12.57
N GLU A 42 -2.11 -15.98 11.92
CA GLU A 42 -0.77 -15.61 11.41
C GLU A 42 -0.13 -14.53 12.31
N GLU A 43 1.20 -14.44 12.30
CA GLU A 43 1.94 -13.36 12.93
C GLU A 43 2.35 -12.31 11.89
N VAL A 44 2.30 -11.04 12.28
CA VAL A 44 2.63 -9.91 11.39
C VAL A 44 3.79 -9.10 11.96
N PRO A 45 4.80 -8.72 11.14
CA PRO A 45 5.88 -7.88 11.62
C PRO A 45 5.38 -6.45 11.86
N ASP A 46 5.84 -5.85 12.94
CA ASP A 46 5.50 -4.46 13.30
C ASP A 46 6.37 -3.42 12.57
N ASP A 47 7.49 -3.84 12.01
CA ASP A 47 8.50 -2.99 11.35
C ASP A 47 8.40 -3.12 9.81
N ILE A 48 7.18 -2.92 9.31
CA ILE A 48 6.88 -2.92 7.88
C ILE A 48 6.42 -1.54 7.43
N THR A 49 6.59 -1.27 6.14
CA THR A 49 6.15 -0.01 5.55
C THR A 49 4.64 0.02 5.40
N LYS A 50 4.09 1.21 5.16
CA LYS A 50 2.68 1.45 4.88
C LYS A 50 2.21 0.67 3.67
N ALA A 51 3.04 0.56 2.62
CA ALA A 51 2.74 -0.26 1.44
C ALA A 51 2.65 -1.74 1.81
N GLN A 52 3.68 -2.27 2.48
CA GLN A 52 3.70 -3.67 2.92
C GLN A 52 2.53 -4.00 3.85
N ALA A 53 2.20 -3.09 4.78
CA ALA A 53 1.04 -3.25 5.66
C ALA A 53 -0.27 -3.32 4.87
N SER A 54 -0.42 -2.50 3.83
CA SER A 54 -1.61 -2.52 2.97
C SER A 54 -1.72 -3.84 2.19
N GLU A 55 -0.62 -4.31 1.61
CA GLU A 55 -0.57 -5.61 0.91
C GLU A 55 -0.90 -6.79 1.85
N MET A 56 -0.37 -6.78 3.07
CA MET A 56 -0.66 -7.82 4.06
C MET A 56 -2.12 -7.76 4.53
N ILE A 57 -2.69 -6.56 4.70
CA ILE A 57 -4.11 -6.38 5.01
C ILE A 57 -4.96 -7.04 3.92
N ASP A 58 -4.69 -6.76 2.64
CA ASP A 58 -5.46 -7.33 1.52
C ASP A 58 -5.36 -8.86 1.49
N ARG A 59 -4.15 -9.41 1.67
CA ARG A 59 -3.94 -10.87 1.78
C ARG A 59 -4.74 -11.46 2.94
N LEU A 60 -4.66 -10.88 4.13
CA LEU A 60 -5.30 -11.42 5.32
C LEU A 60 -6.83 -11.25 5.26
N GLN A 61 -7.34 -10.15 4.69
CA GLN A 61 -8.77 -10.00 4.41
C GLN A 61 -9.29 -11.08 3.46
N SER A 62 -8.52 -11.42 2.43
CA SER A 62 -8.86 -12.51 1.52
C SER A 62 -8.84 -13.87 2.24
N ALA A 63 -7.80 -14.14 3.03
CA ALA A 63 -7.65 -15.39 3.79
C ALA A 63 -8.74 -15.58 4.86
N THR A 64 -9.17 -14.49 5.50
CA THR A 64 -10.24 -14.49 6.52
C THR A 64 -11.65 -14.41 5.93
N GLY A 65 -11.78 -14.28 4.60
CA GLY A 65 -13.07 -14.19 3.92
C GLY A 65 -13.80 -12.85 4.07
N ARG A 66 -13.11 -11.78 4.45
CA ARG A 66 -13.65 -10.40 4.54
C ARG A 66 -13.59 -9.61 3.23
N GLY A 67 -12.70 -9.98 2.31
CA GLY A 67 -12.47 -9.26 1.05
C GLY A 67 -13.51 -9.48 -0.05
N ALA A 68 -14.71 -9.96 0.27
CA ALA A 68 -15.74 -10.29 -0.71
C ALA A 68 -16.78 -9.18 -0.84
N SER A 69 -16.65 -8.38 -1.89
CA SER A 69 -17.76 -7.67 -2.55
C SER A 69 -17.69 -7.94 -4.05
#